data_AF-A0A9E4LKR4-F1
#
_entry.id   AF-A0A9E4LKR4-F1
#
_cell.length_a   1.000
_cell.length_b   1.000
_cell.length_c   1.000
_cell.angle_alpha   90.00
_cell.angle_beta   90.00
_cell.angle_gamma   90.00
#
_symmetry.space_group_name_H-M   'P 1'
#
loop_
_entity.id
_entity.type
_entity.pdbx_description
1 polymer ?
#
loop_
_entity_poly.entity_id
_entity_poly.type
_entity_poly.pdbx_seq_one_letter_code
_entity_poly.pdbx_strand_id
1 'polypeptide(L)'
;MPERPKTTTLRRLTLESGDQEDISQSDVAGGTVEILAPMLEQALAADEEVRIPPTGYWFKATEAPAGQSDDFLRATFGITSAGEGPLLEMTLRPPGAEDEPAILMTSIGGWIHAVAAGALGDRPDADRIAYELADLEKCISWTWLEMRGFATRYQNLNSPLEILFSSGGGMLTTIVQEPGSPPEVCFLVQNAPEAVRRLSANPSISLETRLFKIGDVHLVPLVARVGDTWYESWINPYADDGRGFEELEILAAQERVVFLIYDGTSLDPDRTVQIANPLAGKMAEMRRVMRDVAPWSMEAFAEARERLYAAYPTPQDLIFGPDIT
;
A
#
# COMPACT_ATOMS: atom_id res chain seq x y z
N MET A 1 -8.37 50.46 -23.12
CA MET A 1 -7.55 49.47 -22.39
C MET A 1 -6.86 50.17 -21.24
N PRO A 2 -6.66 49.55 -20.05
CA PRO A 2 -6.91 48.15 -19.65
C PRO A 2 -8.12 48.03 -18.69
N GLU A 3 -9.02 47.05 -18.88
CA GLU A 3 -9.06 45.69 -18.28
C GLU A 3 -9.46 45.61 -16.79
N ARG A 4 -10.53 44.85 -16.54
CA ARG A 4 -11.07 44.48 -15.21
C ARG A 4 -10.20 43.38 -14.57
N PRO A 5 -10.28 43.20 -13.24
CA PRO A 5 -11.18 42.16 -12.73
C PRO A 5 -12.03 42.69 -11.56
N LYS A 6 -13.37 42.69 -11.66
CA LYS A 6 -14.23 41.64 -11.06
C LYS A 6 -13.63 41.04 -9.79
N THR A 7 -13.82 41.73 -8.66
CA THR A 7 -13.71 41.10 -7.35
C THR A 7 -14.97 40.24 -7.16
N THR A 8 -14.80 38.93 -7.33
CA THR A 8 -15.76 37.94 -6.87
C THR A 8 -15.85 38.04 -5.35
N THR A 9 -16.97 38.54 -4.85
CA THR A 9 -17.31 38.46 -3.42
C THR A 9 -17.57 37.00 -3.08
N LEU A 10 -16.54 36.29 -2.60
CA LEU A 10 -16.75 35.02 -1.92
C LEU A 10 -17.10 35.33 -0.47
N ARG A 11 -18.41 35.45 -0.22
CA ARG A 11 -18.99 35.25 1.11
C ARG A 11 -18.66 33.81 1.52
N ARG A 12 -17.83 33.63 2.55
CA ARG A 12 -17.76 32.37 3.30
C ARG A 12 -17.90 32.66 4.78
N LEU A 13 -19.13 32.38 5.22
CA LEU A 13 -19.57 31.90 6.53
C LEU A 13 -18.85 32.46 7.76
N THR A 14 -19.47 33.48 8.34
CA THR A 14 -19.50 33.67 9.78
C THR A 14 -20.10 32.41 10.42
N LEU A 15 -19.30 31.64 11.16
CA LEU A 15 -19.83 30.79 12.22
C LEU A 15 -20.05 31.71 13.43
N GLU A 16 -21.22 32.32 13.46
CA GLU A 16 -21.75 32.87 14.71
C GLU A 16 -22.00 31.70 15.66
N SER A 17 -21.54 31.86 16.88
CA SER A 17 -21.77 30.97 18.01
C SER A 17 -23.25 30.61 18.15
N GLY A 18 -23.57 29.33 17.99
CA GLY A 18 -24.90 28.79 18.22
C GLY A 18 -24.90 27.31 17.92
N ASP A 19 -24.88 26.52 18.98
CA ASP A 19 -24.97 25.05 19.05
C ASP A 19 -23.72 24.27 18.58
N GLN A 20 -23.09 23.61 19.57
CA GLN A 20 -22.09 22.56 19.37
C GLN A 20 -22.74 21.37 18.66
N GLU A 21 -22.38 21.14 17.40
CA GLU A 21 -22.39 19.79 16.83
C GLU A 21 -20.97 19.22 16.95
N ASP A 22 -20.88 18.01 17.51
CA ASP A 22 -19.65 17.23 17.64
C ASP A 22 -19.07 16.94 16.23
N ILE A 23 -18.08 17.72 15.82
CA ILE A 23 -17.18 17.35 14.73
C ILE A 23 -16.23 16.31 15.31
N SER A 24 -16.31 15.06 14.85
CA SER A 24 -15.40 14.02 15.33
C SER A 24 -13.95 14.36 14.94
N GLN A 25 -13.03 14.16 15.88
CA GLN A 25 -11.59 14.40 15.71
C GLN A 25 -10.96 13.65 14.52
N SER A 26 -11.65 12.64 13.97
CA SER A 26 -11.25 11.91 12.76
C SER A 26 -11.27 12.77 11.49
N ASP A 27 -12.22 13.70 11.38
CA ASP A 27 -12.54 14.35 10.11
C ASP A 27 -11.60 15.54 9.84
N VAL A 28 -11.09 16.16 10.90
CA VAL A 28 -10.06 17.21 10.84
C VAL A 28 -8.67 16.60 10.55
N ALA A 29 -8.39 15.41 11.11
CA ALA A 29 -7.13 14.71 10.91
C ALA A 29 -6.99 14.14 9.48
N GLY A 30 -8.04 13.50 8.95
CA GLY A 30 -8.05 12.96 7.59
C GLY A 30 -7.86 14.04 6.51
N GLY A 31 -8.56 15.18 6.64
CA GLY A 31 -8.43 16.28 5.69
C GLY A 31 -7.08 17.01 5.72
N THR A 32 -6.35 16.95 6.83
CA THR A 32 -5.02 17.57 6.96
C THR A 32 -3.94 16.72 6.29
N VAL A 33 -4.09 15.39 6.31
CA VAL A 33 -3.12 14.43 5.75
C VAL A 33 -3.15 14.40 4.22
N GLU A 34 -4.35 14.41 3.62
CA GLU A 34 -4.51 14.45 2.16
C GLU A 34 -3.90 15.71 1.54
N ILE A 35 -3.80 16.79 2.32
CA ILE A 35 -3.20 18.06 1.89
C ILE A 35 -1.68 18.04 2.06
N LEU A 36 -1.16 17.47 3.15
CA LEU A 36 0.26 17.55 3.50
C LEU A 36 1.16 16.57 2.73
N ALA A 37 0.68 15.37 2.39
CA ALA A 37 1.52 14.36 1.72
C ALA A 37 2.02 14.80 0.32
N PRO A 38 1.17 15.35 -0.58
CA PRO A 38 1.64 15.85 -1.88
C PRO A 38 2.58 17.05 -1.73
N MET A 39 2.37 17.87 -0.70
CA MET A 39 3.21 19.04 -0.41
C MET A 39 4.59 18.62 0.09
N LEU A 40 4.70 17.52 0.86
CA LEU A 40 5.98 16.94 1.29
C LEU A 40 6.78 16.36 0.11
N GLU A 41 6.12 15.63 -0.80
CA GLU A 41 6.77 15.12 -2.01
C GLU A 41 7.30 16.26 -2.89
N GLN A 42 6.51 17.32 -3.03
CA GLN A 42 6.92 18.51 -3.78
C GLN A 42 8.10 19.25 -3.11
N ALA A 43 8.11 19.35 -1.78
CA ALA A 43 9.21 19.97 -1.02
C ALA A 43 10.53 19.21 -1.20
N LEU A 44 10.47 17.88 -1.08
CA LEU A 44 11.61 16.98 -1.20
C LEU A 44 12.20 17.01 -2.61
N ALA A 45 11.35 17.07 -3.64
CA ALA A 45 11.80 17.14 -5.02
C ALA A 45 12.41 18.50 -5.41
N ALA A 46 12.05 19.58 -4.70
CA ALA A 46 12.42 20.95 -5.08
C ALA A 46 13.47 21.61 -4.17
N ASP A 47 13.85 21.00 -3.03
CA ASP A 47 14.60 21.68 -1.95
C ASP A 47 13.95 23.01 -1.53
N GLU A 48 12.61 23.05 -1.54
CA GLU A 48 11.84 24.26 -1.26
C GLU A 48 11.23 24.23 0.16
N GLU A 49 11.15 25.41 0.77
CA GLU A 49 10.41 25.62 2.00
C GLU A 49 8.91 25.51 1.72
N VAL A 50 8.25 24.59 2.40
CA VAL A 50 6.80 24.44 2.30
C VAL A 50 6.15 25.01 3.55
N ARG A 51 5.32 26.03 3.33
CA ARG A 51 4.52 26.68 4.37
C ARG A 51 3.18 25.98 4.50
N ILE A 52 2.70 25.86 5.73
CA ILE A 52 1.39 25.31 6.06
C ILE A 52 0.49 26.49 6.46
N PRO A 53 -0.38 27.00 5.58
CA PRO A 53 -1.35 28.02 5.93
C PRO A 53 -2.55 27.37 6.65
N PRO A 54 -3.25 28.09 7.54
CA PRO A 54 -2.96 29.44 8.02
C PRO A 54 -1.98 29.47 9.20
N THR A 55 -1.41 28.33 9.57
CA THR A 55 -0.79 28.11 10.88
C THR A 55 0.57 28.79 11.03
N GLY A 56 1.20 29.25 9.94
CA GLY A 56 2.48 29.97 9.96
C GLY A 56 3.69 29.06 10.21
N TYR A 57 3.47 27.74 10.16
CA TYR A 57 4.52 26.73 10.20
C TYR A 57 5.09 26.55 8.80
N TRP A 58 6.36 26.18 8.74
CA TRP A 58 6.99 25.76 7.52
C TRP A 58 7.96 24.62 7.78
N PHE A 59 8.16 23.78 6.78
CA PHE A 59 9.17 22.74 6.81
C PHE A 59 10.06 22.85 5.58
N LYS A 60 11.34 22.55 5.77
CA LYS A 60 12.30 22.40 4.68
C LYS A 60 13.08 21.11 4.88
N ALA A 61 12.96 20.19 3.94
CA ALA A 61 13.83 19.02 3.88
C ALA A 61 15.07 19.37 3.06
N THR A 62 16.26 19.09 3.58
CA THR A 62 17.54 19.30 2.91
C THR A 62 18.35 18.01 2.95
N GLU A 63 19.15 17.75 1.93
CA GLU A 63 20.14 16.66 1.98
C GLU A 63 21.12 16.86 3.16
N ALA A 64 21.58 15.75 3.75
CA ALA A 64 22.55 15.81 4.83
C ALA A 64 23.88 16.45 4.34
N PRO A 65 24.61 17.18 5.20
CA PRO A 65 25.89 17.76 4.83
C PRO A 65 26.89 16.70 4.36
N ALA A 66 27.67 17.00 3.32
CA ALA A 66 28.70 16.12 2.80
C ALA A 66 29.65 15.65 3.92
N GLY A 67 29.70 14.34 4.18
CA GLY A 67 30.49 13.72 5.24
C GLY A 67 29.68 13.01 6.33
N GLN A 68 28.35 13.12 6.32
CA GLN A 68 27.44 12.18 6.99
C GLN A 68 27.00 11.11 5.98
N SER A 69 26.70 9.86 6.40
CA SER A 69 26.37 8.79 5.44
C SER A 69 25.16 9.16 4.58
N ASP A 70 25.02 8.53 3.42
CA ASP A 70 23.92 8.77 2.46
C ASP A 70 22.52 8.43 3.04
N ASP A 71 22.45 7.98 4.28
CA ASP A 71 21.25 7.53 4.99
C ASP A 71 20.71 8.58 5.97
N PHE A 72 20.94 9.88 5.77
CA PHE A 72 20.43 10.92 6.68
C PHE A 72 19.55 11.92 5.93
N LEU A 73 18.35 12.16 6.47
CA LEU A 73 17.41 13.18 5.98
C LEU A 73 17.36 14.33 7.00
N ARG A 74 17.85 15.51 6.63
CA ARG A 74 17.74 16.68 7.50
C ARG A 74 16.40 17.36 7.25
N ALA A 75 15.58 17.50 8.29
CA ALA A 75 14.26 18.10 8.19
C ALA A 75 14.17 19.29 9.16
N THR A 76 14.27 20.50 8.62
CA THR A 76 14.19 21.74 9.40
C THR A 76 12.72 22.15 9.57
N PHE A 77 12.30 22.39 10.80
CA PHE A 77 10.93 22.80 11.13
C PHE A 77 10.94 24.20 11.74
N GLY A 78 10.36 25.18 11.04
CA GLY A 78 10.26 26.54 11.54
C GLY A 78 8.84 26.93 11.91
N ILE A 79 8.70 27.74 12.96
CA ILE A 79 7.50 28.50 13.25
C ILE A 79 7.82 29.96 12.92
N THR A 80 7.18 30.54 11.91
CA THR A 80 7.31 31.98 11.69
C THR A 80 6.38 32.73 12.65
N SER A 81 6.89 33.07 13.84
CA SER A 81 6.43 34.28 14.50
C SER A 81 7.21 35.45 13.91
N ALA A 82 6.53 36.56 13.62
CA ALA A 82 7.02 37.65 12.78
C ALA A 82 8.48 38.08 13.06
N GLY A 83 9.42 37.65 12.21
CA GLY A 83 10.75 38.25 12.08
C GLY A 83 11.92 37.56 12.81
N GLU A 84 11.71 36.46 13.51
CA GLU A 84 12.79 35.67 14.15
C GLU A 84 13.05 34.39 13.34
N GLY A 85 14.32 33.94 13.28
CA GLY A 85 14.76 32.78 12.49
C GLY A 85 14.08 31.46 12.89
N PRO A 86 14.47 30.31 12.28
CA PRO A 86 13.87 29.01 12.62
C PRO A 86 13.96 28.77 14.13
N LEU A 87 12.81 28.62 14.77
CA LEU A 87 12.72 28.37 16.21
C LEU A 87 13.30 26.99 16.59
N LEU A 88 13.35 26.07 15.62
CA LEU A 88 13.81 24.70 15.80
C LEU A 88 14.50 24.21 14.53
N GLU A 89 15.55 23.43 14.69
CA GLU A 89 16.19 22.71 13.59
C GLU A 89 16.38 21.26 14.02
N MET A 90 15.89 20.31 13.22
CA MET A 90 15.93 18.89 13.54
C MET A 90 16.64 18.12 12.42
N THR A 91 17.47 17.15 12.79
CA THR A 91 18.06 16.21 11.84
C THR A 91 17.48 14.85 12.16
N LEU A 92 16.72 14.27 11.23
CA LEU A 92 16.09 12.97 11.42
C LEU A 92 17.00 11.90 10.81
N ARG A 93 17.28 10.86 11.59
CA ARG A 93 17.90 9.65 11.05
C ARG A 93 16.77 8.71 10.63
N PRO A 94 16.67 8.28 9.35
CA PRO A 94 15.83 7.15 9.02
C PRO A 94 16.34 5.95 9.84
N PRO A 95 15.44 5.21 10.52
CA PRO A 95 15.87 4.13 11.40
C PRO A 95 16.67 3.09 10.60
N GLY A 96 17.78 2.62 11.18
CA GLY A 96 18.34 1.34 10.75
C GLY A 96 17.32 0.24 11.03
N ALA A 97 17.40 -0.89 10.32
CA ALA A 97 16.45 -2.00 10.43
C ALA A 97 16.27 -2.58 11.85
N GLU A 98 17.07 -2.16 12.82
CA GLU A 98 17.09 -2.68 14.20
C GLU A 98 16.67 -1.67 15.29
N ASP A 99 16.44 -0.40 14.97
CA ASP A 99 16.07 0.59 16.00
C ASP A 99 14.57 0.55 16.34
N GLU A 100 14.23 0.26 17.60
CA GLU A 100 12.83 0.13 18.04
C GLU A 100 12.07 1.47 18.00
N PRO A 101 10.88 1.54 17.37
CA PRO A 101 10.06 2.76 17.20
C PRO A 101 9.74 3.52 18.48
N ALA A 102 9.63 2.79 19.59
CA ALA A 102 9.37 3.37 20.91
C ALA A 102 10.52 4.29 21.34
N ILE A 103 11.77 3.99 20.97
CA ILE A 103 12.96 4.74 21.38
C ILE A 103 13.02 6.09 20.67
N LEU A 104 12.73 6.15 19.37
CA LEU A 104 12.73 7.40 18.60
C LEU A 104 11.57 8.33 19.02
N MET A 105 10.37 7.77 19.17
CA MET A 105 9.18 8.53 19.59
C MET A 105 9.31 9.07 21.02
N THR A 106 9.84 8.26 21.94
CA THR A 106 10.14 8.70 23.31
C THR A 106 11.24 9.77 23.32
N SER A 107 12.20 9.67 22.38
CA SER A 107 13.25 10.67 22.23
C SER A 107 12.70 11.98 21.68
N ILE A 108 11.85 11.98 20.64
CA ILE A 108 11.24 13.20 20.07
C ILE A 108 10.31 13.86 21.09
N GLY A 109 9.38 13.11 21.69
CA GLY A 109 8.46 13.64 22.72
C GLY A 109 9.21 14.15 23.95
N GLY A 110 10.18 13.37 24.45
CA GLY A 110 11.05 13.79 25.56
C GLY A 110 11.86 15.05 25.27
N TRP A 111 12.31 15.23 24.02
CA TRP A 111 13.08 16.40 23.61
C TRP A 111 12.20 17.63 23.39
N ILE A 112 11.02 17.48 22.78
CA ILE A 112 10.00 18.55 22.67
C ILE A 112 9.63 19.06 24.07
N HIS A 113 9.41 18.14 25.02
CA HIS A 113 9.14 18.51 26.41
C HIS A 113 10.34 19.19 27.11
N ALA A 114 11.58 18.74 26.85
CA ALA A 114 12.77 19.35 27.43
C ALA A 114 13.06 20.76 26.88
N VAL A 115 12.85 20.97 25.57
CA VAL A 115 12.96 22.28 24.92
C VAL A 115 11.84 23.21 25.38
N ALA A 116 10.61 22.72 25.50
CA ALA A 116 9.49 23.46 26.09
C ALA A 116 9.83 23.90 27.52
N ALA A 117 10.31 22.98 28.37
CA ALA A 117 10.65 23.29 29.75
C ALA A 117 11.82 24.29 29.89
N GLY A 118 12.82 24.23 29.00
CA GLY A 118 14.00 25.10 29.05
C GLY A 118 13.81 26.47 28.38
N ALA A 119 13.06 26.54 27.27
CA ALA A 119 12.89 27.76 26.49
C ALA A 119 11.69 28.61 26.91
N LEU A 120 10.68 28.01 27.56
CA LEU A 120 9.44 28.72 27.89
C LEU A 120 9.55 29.55 29.18
N GLY A 121 10.42 29.21 30.12
CA GLY A 121 10.68 30.01 31.33
C GLY A 121 9.41 30.64 31.93
N ASP A 122 9.48 31.90 32.36
CA ASP A 122 8.33 32.71 32.81
C ASP A 122 7.65 33.48 31.65
N ARG A 123 7.75 33.01 30.40
CA ARG A 123 7.15 33.74 29.28
C ARG A 123 5.62 33.74 29.43
N PRO A 124 4.96 34.89 29.22
CA PRO A 124 3.51 35.00 29.38
C PRO A 124 2.70 34.18 28.36
N ASP A 125 3.33 33.66 27.31
CA ASP A 125 2.75 32.80 26.29
C ASP A 125 3.19 31.33 26.37
N ALA A 126 3.80 30.92 27.49
CA ALA A 126 4.32 29.58 27.70
C ALA A 126 3.29 28.47 27.45
N ASP A 127 2.07 28.64 27.97
CA ASP A 127 0.99 27.66 27.83
C ASP A 127 0.52 27.49 26.38
N ARG A 128 0.52 28.58 25.60
CA ARG A 128 0.15 28.55 24.18
C ARG A 128 1.18 27.78 23.37
N ILE A 129 2.46 28.05 23.60
CA ILE A 129 3.55 27.38 22.88
C ILE A 129 3.61 25.89 23.30
N ALA A 130 3.38 25.57 24.57
CA ALA A 130 3.29 24.18 25.03
C ALA A 130 2.14 23.41 24.34
N TYR A 131 0.99 24.05 24.16
CA TYR A 131 -0.14 23.49 23.42
C TYR A 131 0.20 23.27 21.94
N GLU A 132 0.79 24.25 21.28
CA GLU A 132 1.22 24.18 19.87
C GLU A 132 2.30 23.09 19.66
N LEU A 133 3.20 22.89 20.62
CA LEU A 133 4.21 21.83 20.59
C LEU A 133 3.61 20.43 20.78
N ALA A 134 2.60 20.29 21.64
CA ALA A 134 1.88 19.02 21.80
C ALA A 134 1.08 18.64 20.55
N ASP A 135 0.55 19.63 19.82
CA ASP A 135 -0.15 19.40 18.55
C ASP A 135 0.84 19.04 17.43
N LEU A 136 2.02 19.67 17.43
CA LEU A 136 3.12 19.31 16.54
C LEU A 136 3.64 17.90 16.80
N GLU A 137 3.79 17.50 18.07
CA GLU A 137 4.17 16.13 18.46
C GLU A 137 3.19 15.11 17.89
N LYS A 138 1.88 15.37 17.99
CA LYS A 138 0.84 14.52 17.40
C LYS A 138 0.96 14.47 15.87
N CYS A 139 1.16 15.60 15.21
CA CYS A 139 1.32 15.65 13.76
C CYS A 139 2.57 14.89 13.28
N ILE A 140 3.70 15.04 13.96
CA ILE A 140 4.95 14.31 13.64
C ILE A 140 4.76 12.80 13.89
N SER A 141 4.13 12.43 15.00
CA SER A 141 3.81 11.04 15.33
C SER A 141 2.97 10.37 14.24
N TRP A 142 1.94 11.07 13.77
CA TRP A 142 1.02 10.57 12.76
C TRP A 142 1.66 10.55 11.37
N THR A 143 2.39 11.60 10.99
CA THR A 143 3.16 11.67 9.74
C THR A 143 4.23 10.59 9.69
N TRP A 144 4.87 10.25 10.82
CA TRP A 144 5.87 9.19 10.89
C TRP A 144 5.24 7.79 10.78
N LEU A 145 4.07 7.56 11.38
CA LEU A 145 3.29 6.33 11.20
C LEU A 145 2.87 6.15 9.73
N GLU A 146 2.40 7.21 9.08
CA GLU A 146 2.09 7.26 7.65
C GLU A 146 3.34 7.04 6.79
N MET A 147 4.45 7.74 7.06
CA MET A 147 5.72 7.60 6.35
C MET A 147 6.35 6.22 6.57
N ARG A 148 6.12 5.54 7.69
CA ARG A 148 6.50 4.14 7.88
C ARG A 148 5.59 3.23 7.06
N GLY A 149 4.28 3.48 7.05
CA GLY A 149 3.37 2.84 6.12
C GLY A 149 3.85 3.01 4.67
N PHE A 150 4.37 4.18 4.33
CA PHE A 150 4.87 4.54 3.01
C PHE A 150 6.25 3.95 2.70
N ALA A 151 7.19 3.95 3.65
CA ALA A 151 8.53 3.38 3.49
C ALA A 151 8.51 1.84 3.53
N THR A 152 7.58 1.24 4.28
CA THR A 152 7.31 -0.20 4.23
C THR A 152 6.65 -0.60 2.91
N ARG A 153 5.80 0.28 2.33
CA ARG A 153 5.29 0.17 0.96
C ARG A 153 6.43 0.25 -0.08
N TYR A 154 7.36 1.22 0.05
CA TYR A 154 8.43 1.42 -0.93
C TYR A 154 9.64 0.49 -0.84
N GLN A 155 9.94 -0.09 0.33
CA GLN A 155 11.02 -1.08 0.45
C GLN A 155 10.63 -2.46 -0.09
N ASN A 156 9.34 -2.70 -0.33
CA ASN A 156 8.82 -3.89 -1.01
C ASN A 156 7.94 -3.47 -2.19
N LEU A 157 8.55 -2.99 -3.28
CA LEU A 157 7.94 -2.87 -4.62
C LEU A 157 7.39 -4.20 -5.20
N ASN A 158 7.20 -5.22 -4.36
CA ASN A 158 6.78 -6.58 -4.68
C ASN A 158 5.60 -7.04 -3.81
N SER A 159 4.88 -6.16 -3.11
CA SER A 159 3.63 -6.57 -2.46
C SER A 159 2.66 -7.06 -3.54
N PRO A 160 2.11 -8.29 -3.46
CA PRO A 160 1.18 -8.80 -4.46
C PRO A 160 -0.01 -7.86 -4.71
N LEU A 161 -0.41 -7.06 -3.72
CA LEU A 161 -1.46 -6.05 -3.87
C LEU A 161 -1.04 -4.85 -4.74
N GLU A 162 0.22 -4.42 -4.65
CA GLU A 162 0.72 -3.34 -5.51
C GLU A 162 0.84 -3.81 -6.96
N ILE A 163 1.28 -5.05 -7.18
CA ILE A 163 1.29 -5.68 -8.51
C ILE A 163 -0.13 -5.77 -9.06
N LEU A 164 -1.09 -6.22 -8.23
CA LEU A 164 -2.49 -6.28 -8.62
C LEU A 164 -2.97 -4.89 -9.06
N PHE A 165 -2.82 -3.86 -8.21
CA PHE A 165 -3.36 -2.53 -8.45
C PHE A 165 -2.69 -1.80 -9.62
N SER A 166 -1.39 -2.03 -9.84
CA SER A 166 -0.66 -1.47 -10.99
C SER A 166 -1.01 -2.15 -12.32
N SER A 167 -1.46 -3.42 -12.30
CA SER A 167 -1.86 -4.14 -13.51
C SER A 167 -3.19 -3.68 -14.12
N GLY A 168 -3.96 -2.84 -13.40
CA GLY A 168 -5.26 -2.34 -13.86
C GLY A 168 -6.39 -3.36 -13.74
N GLY A 169 -6.23 -4.36 -12.87
CA GLY A 169 -7.18 -5.44 -12.65
C GLY A 169 -6.62 -6.82 -12.97
N GLY A 170 -7.29 -7.87 -12.50
CA GLY A 170 -6.87 -9.25 -12.73
C GLY A 170 -7.00 -10.11 -11.49
N MET A 171 -6.27 -11.23 -11.48
CA MET A 171 -6.17 -12.11 -10.32
C MET A 171 -4.71 -12.50 -10.09
N LEU A 172 -4.31 -12.51 -8.82
CA LEU A 172 -3.02 -13.02 -8.38
C LEU A 172 -3.23 -14.01 -7.23
N THR A 173 -2.26 -14.89 -7.03
CA THR A 173 -2.18 -15.71 -5.83
C THR A 173 -1.23 -15.08 -4.82
N THR A 174 -1.50 -15.31 -3.54
CA THR A 174 -0.54 -15.06 -2.48
C THR A 174 -0.68 -16.10 -1.39
N ILE A 175 0.40 -16.31 -0.63
CA ILE A 175 0.39 -17.13 0.57
C ILE A 175 0.22 -16.18 1.75
N VAL A 176 -0.79 -16.45 2.59
CA VAL A 176 -1.04 -15.74 3.84
C VAL A 176 -0.80 -16.71 4.99
N GLN A 177 -0.12 -16.25 6.03
CA GLN A 177 0.09 -17.03 7.24
C GLN A 177 -0.20 -16.17 8.46
N GLU A 178 -1.34 -16.41 9.10
CA GLU A 178 -1.65 -15.81 10.39
C GLU A 178 -0.86 -16.51 11.52
N PRO A 179 -0.44 -15.77 12.57
CA PRO A 179 0.24 -16.38 13.71
C PRO A 179 -0.57 -17.52 14.34
N GLY A 180 -0.02 -18.73 14.35
CA GLY A 180 -0.66 -19.92 14.91
C GLY A 180 -1.57 -20.69 13.96
N SER A 181 -1.75 -20.20 12.72
CA SER A 181 -2.50 -20.88 11.66
C SER A 181 -1.55 -21.51 10.63
N PRO A 182 -1.93 -22.61 9.96
CA PRO A 182 -1.21 -23.08 8.78
C PRO A 182 -1.27 -22.02 7.67
N PRO A 183 -0.25 -21.95 6.79
CA PRO A 183 -0.30 -21.06 5.64
C PRO A 183 -1.44 -21.46 4.70
N GLU A 184 -2.09 -20.46 4.10
CA GLU A 184 -3.16 -20.63 3.12
C GLU A 184 -2.86 -19.84 1.85
N VAL A 185 -3.25 -20.38 0.69
CA VAL A 185 -3.21 -19.67 -0.58
C VAL A 185 -4.52 -18.93 -0.78
N CYS A 186 -4.40 -17.61 -0.92
CA CYS A 186 -5.49 -16.69 -1.21
C CYS A 186 -5.41 -16.20 -2.66
N PHE A 187 -6.58 -15.93 -3.24
CA PHE A 187 -6.75 -15.32 -4.56
C PHE A 187 -7.10 -13.85 -4.38
N LEU A 188 -6.23 -12.96 -4.82
CA LEU A 188 -6.46 -11.53 -4.83
C LEU A 188 -7.10 -11.18 -6.18
N VAL A 189 -8.29 -10.60 -6.18
CA VAL A 189 -9.03 -10.24 -7.39
C VAL A 189 -9.30 -8.75 -7.37
N GLN A 190 -8.88 -8.04 -8.42
CA GLN A 190 -9.24 -6.63 -8.57
C GLN A 190 -10.22 -6.44 -9.70
N ASN A 191 -11.22 -5.60 -9.44
CA ASN A 191 -12.27 -5.23 -10.36
C ASN A 191 -12.52 -3.73 -10.34
N ALA A 192 -13.17 -3.23 -11.39
CA ALA A 192 -13.76 -1.91 -11.36
C ALA A 192 -14.81 -1.81 -10.21
N PRO A 193 -14.92 -0.67 -9.51
CA PRO A 193 -15.87 -0.49 -8.42
C PRO A 193 -17.32 -0.84 -8.78
N GLU A 194 -17.76 -0.52 -10.00
CA GLU A 194 -19.11 -0.85 -10.47
C GLU A 194 -19.31 -2.35 -10.69
N ALA A 195 -18.24 -3.09 -11.01
CA ALA A 195 -18.30 -4.55 -11.10
C ALA A 195 -18.39 -5.18 -9.70
N VAL A 196 -17.58 -4.71 -8.74
CA VAL A 196 -17.64 -5.18 -7.34
C VAL A 196 -19.02 -4.92 -6.73
N ARG A 197 -19.60 -3.73 -6.93
CA ARG A 197 -20.94 -3.38 -6.43
C ARG A 197 -22.06 -4.22 -7.03
N ARG A 198 -21.88 -4.77 -8.23
CA ARG A 198 -22.85 -5.65 -8.90
C ARG A 198 -22.78 -7.11 -8.44
N LEU A 199 -21.71 -7.50 -7.74
CA LEU A 199 -21.64 -8.83 -7.15
C LEU A 199 -22.73 -8.99 -6.09
N SER A 200 -23.45 -10.12 -6.15
CA SER A 200 -24.37 -10.51 -5.07
C SER A 200 -23.60 -10.72 -3.77
N ALA A 201 -24.30 -10.69 -2.62
CA ALA A 201 -23.68 -10.95 -1.31
C ALA A 201 -22.89 -12.27 -1.25
N ASN A 202 -23.34 -13.29 -1.99
CA ASN A 202 -22.66 -14.57 -2.18
C ASN A 202 -22.43 -14.81 -3.68
N PRO A 203 -21.41 -14.18 -4.30
CA PRO A 203 -21.19 -14.33 -5.73
C PRO A 203 -20.87 -15.79 -6.06
N SER A 204 -21.37 -16.27 -7.21
CA SER A 204 -20.96 -17.57 -7.72
C SER A 204 -19.49 -17.52 -8.09
N ILE A 205 -18.70 -18.43 -7.50
CA ILE A 205 -17.29 -18.60 -7.83
C ILE A 205 -17.08 -20.01 -8.37
N SER A 206 -16.45 -20.12 -9.54
CA SER A 206 -15.86 -21.38 -10.03
C SER A 206 -14.37 -21.20 -10.19
N LEU A 207 -13.59 -22.20 -9.79
CA LEU A 207 -12.14 -22.18 -9.88
C LEU A 207 -11.68 -23.48 -10.54
N GLU A 208 -10.94 -23.34 -11.63
CA GLU A 208 -10.47 -24.45 -12.45
C GLU A 208 -8.99 -24.29 -12.78
N THR A 209 -8.37 -25.42 -13.14
CA THR A 209 -6.98 -25.47 -13.59
C THR A 209 -6.80 -26.62 -14.58
N ARG A 210 -5.75 -26.53 -15.39
CA ARG A 210 -5.25 -27.57 -16.28
C ARG A 210 -3.72 -27.56 -16.25
N LEU A 211 -3.12 -28.63 -16.78
CA LEU A 211 -1.68 -28.71 -16.98
C LEU A 211 -1.40 -28.67 -18.48
N PHE A 212 -0.71 -27.64 -18.94
CA PHE A 212 -0.26 -27.53 -20.33
C PHE A 212 1.22 -27.85 -20.44
N LYS A 213 1.62 -28.52 -21.51
CA LYS A 213 3.03 -28.76 -21.83
C LYS A 213 3.37 -28.09 -23.16
N ILE A 214 4.27 -27.12 -23.11
CA ILE A 214 4.75 -26.39 -24.30
C ILE A 214 6.26 -26.59 -24.39
N GLY A 215 6.68 -27.52 -25.25
CA GLY A 215 8.07 -28.00 -25.25
C GLY A 215 8.39 -28.71 -23.93
N ASP A 216 9.41 -28.25 -23.22
CA ASP A 216 9.81 -28.78 -21.91
C ASP A 216 9.20 -28.03 -20.72
N VAL A 217 8.53 -26.90 -20.98
CA VAL A 217 7.89 -26.07 -19.95
C VAL A 217 6.48 -26.59 -19.67
N HIS A 218 6.15 -26.72 -18.39
CA HIS A 218 4.81 -27.06 -17.95
C HIS A 218 4.12 -25.86 -17.31
N LEU A 219 2.96 -25.48 -17.83
CA LEU A 219 2.23 -24.30 -17.40
C LEU A 219 0.98 -24.70 -16.60
N VAL A 220 0.80 -24.06 -15.44
CA VAL A 220 -0.33 -24.29 -14.53
C VAL A 220 -1.17 -23.01 -14.41
N PRO A 221 -2.10 -22.74 -15.34
CA PRO A 221 -3.05 -21.65 -15.19
C PRO A 221 -4.07 -21.96 -14.10
N LEU A 222 -4.39 -20.95 -13.31
CA LEU A 222 -5.52 -20.91 -12.40
C LEU A 222 -6.56 -19.98 -13.00
N VAL A 223 -7.73 -20.51 -13.35
CA VAL A 223 -8.81 -19.72 -13.96
C VAL A 223 -9.98 -19.68 -13.00
N ALA A 224 -10.38 -18.48 -12.62
CA ALA A 224 -11.53 -18.25 -11.77
C ALA A 224 -12.62 -17.49 -12.53
N ARG A 225 -13.88 -17.84 -12.28
CA ARG A 225 -15.02 -16.99 -12.64
C ARG A 225 -15.62 -16.45 -11.35
N VAL A 226 -15.70 -15.13 -11.21
CA VAL A 226 -16.35 -14.46 -10.06
C VAL A 226 -17.54 -13.67 -10.61
N GLY A 227 -18.76 -14.13 -10.31
CA GLY A 227 -19.96 -13.64 -11.00
C GLY A 227 -19.90 -13.97 -12.49
N ASP A 228 -19.90 -12.94 -13.34
CA ASP A 228 -19.84 -13.09 -14.81
C ASP A 228 -18.47 -12.79 -15.42
N THR A 229 -17.49 -12.44 -14.59
CA THR A 229 -16.15 -12.06 -15.05
C THR A 229 -15.18 -13.21 -14.84
N TRP A 230 -14.28 -13.39 -15.79
CA TRP A 230 -13.23 -14.40 -15.77
C TRP A 230 -11.89 -13.76 -15.44
N TYR A 231 -11.10 -14.46 -14.63
CA TYR A 231 -9.78 -14.07 -14.21
C TYR A 231 -8.84 -15.23 -14.39
N GLU A 232 -7.57 -14.91 -14.55
CA GLU A 232 -6.49 -15.88 -14.60
C GLU A 232 -5.35 -15.45 -13.70
N SER A 233 -4.68 -16.44 -13.14
CA SER A 233 -3.39 -16.35 -12.48
C SER A 233 -2.56 -17.56 -12.92
N TRP A 234 -1.28 -17.59 -12.56
CA TRP A 234 -0.36 -18.64 -12.96
C TRP A 234 0.45 -19.11 -11.76
N ILE A 235 0.54 -20.43 -11.59
CA ILE A 235 1.56 -21.01 -10.72
C ILE A 235 2.77 -21.35 -11.58
N ASN A 236 3.92 -20.80 -11.23
CA ASN A 236 5.20 -21.19 -11.81
C ASN A 236 6.06 -21.89 -10.74
N PRO A 237 6.10 -23.24 -10.70
CA PRO A 237 6.85 -23.99 -9.69
C PRO A 237 8.34 -23.63 -9.63
N TYR A 238 8.93 -23.23 -10.75
CA TYR A 238 10.34 -22.84 -10.85
C TYR A 238 10.53 -21.33 -10.93
N ALA A 239 9.60 -20.53 -10.40
CA ALA A 239 9.86 -19.12 -10.16
C ALA A 239 11.08 -18.96 -9.25
N ASP A 240 11.86 -17.89 -9.47
CA ASP A 240 13.14 -17.67 -8.79
C ASP A 240 13.01 -17.54 -7.25
N ASP A 241 11.81 -17.20 -6.77
CA ASP A 241 11.48 -17.09 -5.35
C ASP A 241 11.13 -18.43 -4.68
N GLY A 242 11.05 -19.53 -5.46
CA GLY A 242 10.69 -20.86 -4.98
C GLY A 242 9.24 -21.02 -4.51
N ARG A 243 8.41 -19.98 -4.60
CA ARG A 243 7.05 -19.98 -4.03
C ARG A 243 6.09 -20.88 -4.78
N GLY A 244 6.30 -21.11 -6.07
CA GLY A 244 5.36 -21.90 -6.88
C GLY A 244 5.20 -23.36 -6.40
N PHE A 245 6.27 -24.00 -5.91
CA PHE A 245 6.13 -25.34 -5.30
C PHE A 245 5.39 -25.29 -3.97
N GLU A 246 5.62 -24.25 -3.17
CA GLU A 246 4.91 -24.03 -1.91
C GLU A 246 3.41 -23.80 -2.16
N GLU A 247 3.04 -22.99 -3.16
CA GLU A 247 1.66 -22.78 -3.57
C GLU A 247 0.98 -24.09 -3.98
N LEU A 248 1.65 -24.94 -4.77
CA LEU A 248 1.13 -26.26 -5.12
C LEU A 248 0.90 -27.14 -3.88
N GLU A 249 1.82 -27.11 -2.92
CA GLU A 249 1.73 -27.90 -1.69
C GLU A 249 0.59 -27.45 -0.79
N ILE A 250 0.46 -26.14 -0.58
CA ILE A 250 -0.61 -25.56 0.22
C ILE A 250 -1.96 -25.79 -0.47
N LEU A 251 -2.09 -25.49 -1.76
CA LEU A 251 -3.33 -25.71 -2.51
C LEU A 251 -3.73 -27.19 -2.56
N ALA A 252 -2.77 -28.12 -2.54
CA ALA A 252 -3.08 -29.56 -2.47
C ALA A 252 -3.64 -30.00 -1.11
N ALA A 253 -3.27 -29.31 -0.04
CA ALA A 253 -3.61 -29.68 1.34
C ALA A 253 -4.79 -28.88 1.93
N GLN A 254 -4.98 -27.63 1.51
CA GLN A 254 -6.00 -26.77 2.11
C GLN A 254 -7.42 -27.18 1.72
N GLU A 255 -8.34 -27.17 2.68
CA GLU A 255 -9.72 -27.61 2.48
C GLU A 255 -10.60 -26.57 1.76
N ARG A 256 -10.24 -25.30 1.87
CA ARG A 256 -10.94 -24.14 1.29
C ARG A 256 -9.96 -23.20 0.63
N VAL A 257 -10.46 -22.39 -0.29
CA VAL A 257 -9.72 -21.27 -0.89
C VAL A 257 -10.44 -19.97 -0.55
N VAL A 258 -9.67 -18.91 -0.34
CA VAL A 258 -10.17 -17.58 0.00
C VAL A 258 -9.96 -16.64 -1.19
N PHE A 259 -11.01 -15.92 -1.57
CA PHE A 259 -10.97 -14.84 -2.55
C PHE A 259 -11.10 -13.50 -1.82
N LEU A 260 -10.10 -12.65 -1.97
CA LEU A 260 -10.08 -11.27 -1.50
C LEU A 260 -10.31 -10.38 -2.71
N ILE A 261 -11.47 -9.72 -2.76
CA ILE A 261 -11.92 -8.94 -3.91
C ILE A 261 -11.81 -7.46 -3.57
N TYR A 262 -11.10 -6.72 -4.42
CA TYR A 262 -10.81 -5.30 -4.30
C TYR A 262 -11.48 -4.51 -5.42
N ASP A 263 -11.92 -3.30 -5.11
CA ASP A 263 -12.39 -2.31 -6.08
C ASP A 263 -11.26 -1.40 -6.63
N GLY A 264 -10.04 -1.55 -6.09
CA GLY A 264 -8.85 -0.80 -6.48
C GLY A 264 -8.72 0.59 -5.84
N THR A 265 -9.61 0.97 -4.92
CA THR A 265 -9.57 2.26 -4.21
C THR A 265 -9.02 2.16 -2.79
N SER A 266 -9.05 0.97 -2.19
CA SER A 266 -8.58 0.70 -0.83
C SER A 266 -7.65 -0.52 -0.79
N LEU A 267 -6.76 -0.56 0.20
CA LEU A 267 -5.94 -1.74 0.51
C LEU A 267 -6.71 -2.81 1.30
N ASP A 268 -7.88 -2.47 1.84
CA ASP A 268 -8.79 -3.43 2.47
C ASP A 268 -9.69 -4.07 1.40
N PRO A 269 -9.90 -5.40 1.44
CA PRO A 269 -10.77 -6.05 0.48
C PRO A 269 -12.23 -5.64 0.70
N ASP A 270 -12.92 -5.22 -0.37
CA ASP A 270 -14.35 -4.95 -0.37
C ASP A 270 -15.18 -6.20 -0.05
N ARG A 271 -14.72 -7.37 -0.49
CA ARG A 271 -15.38 -8.66 -0.24
C ARG A 271 -14.35 -9.73 0.05
N THR A 272 -14.69 -10.58 1.02
CA THR A 272 -13.98 -11.83 1.29
C THR A 272 -14.95 -12.98 1.08
N VAL A 273 -14.63 -13.88 0.15
CA VAL A 273 -15.47 -15.03 -0.19
C VAL A 273 -14.66 -16.30 -0.01
N GLN A 274 -15.24 -17.31 0.63
CA GLN A 274 -14.61 -18.61 0.82
C GLN A 274 -15.42 -19.68 0.10
N ILE A 275 -14.72 -20.57 -0.62
CA ILE A 275 -15.32 -21.76 -1.23
C ILE A 275 -14.52 -23.01 -0.85
N ALA A 276 -15.16 -24.18 -0.89
CA ALA A 276 -14.43 -25.45 -0.81
C ALA A 276 -13.39 -25.50 -1.92
N ASN A 277 -12.19 -26.03 -1.64
CA ASN A 277 -11.10 -26.06 -2.59
C ASN A 277 -11.35 -27.13 -3.67
N PRO A 278 -11.70 -26.76 -4.92
CA PRO A 278 -11.94 -27.75 -5.97
C PRO A 278 -10.63 -28.27 -6.59
N LEU A 279 -9.49 -27.65 -6.27
CA LEU A 279 -8.21 -27.90 -6.92
C LEU A 279 -7.34 -28.90 -6.16
N ALA A 280 -7.65 -29.25 -4.91
CA ALA A 280 -6.78 -30.04 -4.03
C ALA A 280 -6.24 -31.31 -4.70
N GLY A 281 -7.12 -32.11 -5.31
CA GLY A 281 -6.71 -33.33 -6.03
C GLY A 281 -5.84 -33.06 -7.26
N LYS A 282 -6.21 -32.06 -8.08
CA LYS A 282 -5.44 -31.66 -9.28
C LYS A 282 -4.05 -31.14 -8.89
N MET A 283 -3.94 -30.35 -7.82
CA MET A 283 -2.67 -29.80 -7.34
C MET A 283 -1.75 -30.88 -6.78
N ALA A 284 -2.31 -31.86 -6.06
CA ALA A 284 -1.53 -33.02 -5.60
C ALA A 284 -0.93 -33.81 -6.78
N GLU A 285 -1.70 -33.98 -7.86
CA GLU A 285 -1.25 -34.64 -9.08
C GLU A 285 -0.18 -33.81 -9.80
N MET A 286 -0.42 -32.52 -10.03
CA MET A 286 0.52 -31.61 -10.68
C MET A 286 1.84 -31.54 -9.92
N ARG A 287 1.80 -31.43 -8.59
CA ARG A 287 3.01 -31.46 -7.75
C ARG A 287 3.85 -32.72 -7.99
N ARG A 288 3.20 -33.89 -8.12
CA ARG A 288 3.90 -35.15 -8.41
C ARG A 288 4.56 -35.10 -9.78
N VAL A 289 3.85 -34.63 -10.81
CA VAL A 289 4.41 -34.50 -12.17
C VAL A 289 5.60 -33.54 -12.17
N MET A 290 5.47 -32.37 -11.55
CA MET A 290 6.50 -31.32 -11.56
C MET A 290 7.81 -31.76 -10.90
N ARG A 291 7.79 -32.65 -9.90
CA ARG A 291 9.02 -33.13 -9.26
C ARG A 291 9.96 -33.88 -10.22
N ASP A 292 9.43 -34.43 -11.30
CA ASP A 292 10.20 -35.21 -12.27
C ASP A 292 10.56 -34.40 -13.53
N VAL A 293 10.14 -33.13 -13.61
CA VAL A 293 10.40 -32.24 -14.75
C VAL A 293 11.68 -31.45 -14.51
N ALA A 294 12.40 -31.13 -15.59
CA ALA A 294 13.57 -30.26 -15.51
C ALA A 294 13.14 -28.81 -15.22
N PRO A 295 13.87 -28.08 -14.34
CA PRO A 295 13.61 -26.66 -14.13
C PRO A 295 13.73 -25.85 -15.42
N TRP A 296 12.94 -24.78 -15.53
CA TRP A 296 13.00 -23.82 -16.64
C TRP A 296 13.25 -22.40 -16.12
N SER A 297 13.72 -21.51 -17.00
CA SER A 297 13.88 -20.10 -16.68
C SER A 297 12.56 -19.33 -16.77
N MET A 298 12.50 -18.15 -16.13
CA MET A 298 11.38 -17.22 -16.29
C MET A 298 11.13 -16.80 -17.74
N GLU A 299 12.19 -16.67 -18.55
CA GLU A 299 12.09 -16.36 -19.98
C GLU A 299 11.40 -17.50 -20.75
N ALA A 300 11.80 -18.75 -20.50
CA ALA A 300 11.17 -19.92 -21.12
C ALA A 300 9.70 -20.06 -20.70
N PHE A 301 9.36 -19.75 -19.45
CA PHE A 301 7.99 -19.70 -18.96
C PHE A 301 7.16 -18.66 -19.71
N ALA A 302 7.68 -17.44 -19.85
CA ALA A 302 6.99 -16.37 -20.57
C ALA A 302 6.77 -16.73 -22.04
N GLU A 303 7.80 -17.23 -22.74
CA GLU A 303 7.67 -17.65 -24.14
C GLU A 303 6.65 -18.79 -24.32
N ALA A 304 6.69 -19.80 -23.45
CA ALA A 304 5.73 -20.89 -23.45
C ALA A 304 4.30 -20.38 -23.25
N ARG A 305 4.10 -19.42 -22.34
CA ARG A 305 2.81 -18.80 -22.07
C ARG A 305 2.29 -18.02 -23.27
N GLU A 306 3.13 -17.22 -23.92
CA GLU A 306 2.75 -16.50 -25.15
C GLU A 306 2.33 -17.45 -26.29
N ARG A 307 3.06 -18.55 -26.47
CA ARG A 307 2.69 -19.61 -27.44
C ARG A 307 1.35 -20.26 -27.08
N LEU A 308 1.08 -20.46 -25.80
CA LEU A 308 -0.19 -20.99 -25.33
C LEU A 308 -1.34 -20.01 -25.64
N TYR A 309 -1.17 -18.71 -25.38
CA TYR A 309 -2.19 -17.70 -25.69
C TYR A 309 -2.47 -17.55 -27.18
N ALA A 310 -1.51 -17.84 -28.06
CA ALA A 310 -1.77 -17.88 -29.49
C ALA A 310 -2.83 -18.95 -29.86
N ALA A 311 -2.95 -20.02 -29.07
CA ALA A 311 -3.94 -21.07 -29.25
C ALA A 311 -5.20 -20.88 -28.38
N TYR A 312 -5.06 -20.27 -27.19
CA TYR A 312 -6.13 -20.04 -26.22
C TYR A 312 -6.13 -18.56 -25.80
N PRO A 313 -6.71 -17.65 -26.60
CA PRO A 313 -6.55 -16.21 -26.39
C PRO A 313 -7.23 -15.66 -25.13
N THR A 314 -8.16 -16.41 -24.52
CA THR A 314 -8.91 -15.96 -23.34
C THR A 314 -8.81 -16.95 -22.18
N PRO A 315 -9.02 -16.50 -20.92
CA PRO A 315 -9.05 -17.39 -19.77
C PRO A 315 -10.05 -18.54 -19.90
N GLN A 316 -11.16 -18.33 -20.60
CA GLN A 316 -12.18 -19.36 -20.85
C GLN A 316 -11.63 -20.48 -21.74
N ASP A 317 -10.83 -20.12 -22.74
CA ASP A 317 -10.25 -21.08 -23.68
C ASP A 317 -9.27 -22.02 -22.98
N LEU A 318 -8.57 -21.56 -21.94
CA LEU A 318 -7.68 -22.38 -21.12
C LEU A 318 -8.43 -23.52 -20.40
N ILE A 319 -9.74 -23.39 -20.16
CA ILE A 319 -10.54 -24.41 -19.47
C ILE A 319 -11.35 -25.26 -20.45
N PHE A 320 -11.96 -24.65 -21.46
CA PHE A 320 -12.90 -25.33 -22.36
C PHE A 320 -12.32 -25.70 -23.73
N GLY A 321 -11.11 -25.23 -24.03
CA GLY A 321 -10.46 -25.54 -25.31
C GLY A 321 -10.08 -27.02 -25.44
N PRO A 322 -9.93 -27.52 -26.68
CA PRO A 322 -9.50 -28.90 -26.92
C PRO A 322 -8.11 -29.14 -26.34
N ASP A 323 -7.81 -30.36 -25.90
CA ASP A 323 -6.45 -30.72 -25.51
C ASP A 323 -5.53 -30.65 -26.74
N ILE A 324 -4.50 -29.81 -26.70
CA ILE A 324 -3.42 -29.85 -27.69
C ILE A 324 -2.40 -30.88 -27.19
N THR A 325 -2.44 -32.08 -27.77
CA THR A 325 -1.46 -33.15 -27.56
C THR A 325 -0.19 -32.94 -28.36
#